data_AF-A0A7V9BFU0-F1
#
_entry.id   AF-A0A7V9BFU0-F1
#
_cell.length_a   1.000
_cell.length_b   1.000
_cell.length_c   1.000
_cell.angle_alpha   90.00
_cell.angle_beta   90.00
_cell.angle_gamma   90.00
#
_symmetry.space_group_name_H-M   'P 1'
#
loop_
_entity.id
_entity.type
_entity.pdbx_description
1 polymer ?
#
loop_
_entity_poly.entity_id
_entity_poly.type
_entity_poly.pdbx_seq_one_letter_code
_entity_poly.pdbx_strand_id
1 'polypeptide(L)'
;MNHRSLAAATLVAVTLVLGAQAAGGGAEVTIPGRLYAPGELDALAGQTITWRNTDSKSHTVTEDDDAFDSGSIAPGSTFSRTFASTGTFTYHCTIHRSMRGVVRVYSVILTRPPRALPPAWAVSLRGVSPVPGGAVVLERVGGGTVAQTTAAADGSFAFGLRPSQPAAYRARAADAWSPVLRLSVKPNVAVTVSGRSVSVSTAPARAGSRVLLQIYDRYRFDWVTVETGTLSPASRATLRLPSGSLRARILVSGRDGWADGVSRTLLLRLPRQR
;
A
#
# COMPACT_ATOMS: atom_id res chain seq x y z
N MET A 1 77.21 -32.75 -15.10
CA MET A 1 76.64 -31.47 -15.58
C MET A 1 75.48 -31.81 -16.48
N ASN A 2 74.26 -31.35 -16.17
CA ASN A 2 73.30 -30.77 -17.12
C ASN A 2 71.94 -30.49 -16.43
N HIS A 3 71.31 -29.44 -16.90
CA HIS A 3 70.41 -28.56 -16.16
C HIS A 3 68.94 -29.01 -16.12
N ARG A 4 68.31 -28.73 -14.97
CA ARG A 4 66.92 -28.26 -14.73
C ARG A 4 65.98 -28.15 -15.94
N SER A 5 64.72 -28.57 -15.75
CA SER A 5 63.53 -27.73 -16.03
C SER A 5 62.28 -28.31 -15.34
N LEU A 6 61.77 -27.60 -14.33
CA LEU A 6 60.43 -27.83 -13.75
C LEU A 6 59.48 -26.86 -14.46
N ALA A 7 58.54 -27.39 -15.25
CA ALA A 7 57.46 -26.61 -15.83
C ALA A 7 56.40 -26.35 -14.76
N ALA A 8 56.20 -25.07 -14.40
CA ALA A 8 55.11 -24.65 -13.54
C ALA A 8 53.82 -24.58 -14.37
N ALA A 9 52.90 -25.52 -14.16
CA ALA A 9 51.57 -25.46 -14.74
C ALA A 9 50.74 -24.40 -14.00
N THR A 10 50.45 -23.29 -14.69
CA THR A 10 49.57 -22.23 -14.18
C THR A 10 48.12 -22.68 -14.33
N LEU A 11 47.43 -22.91 -13.21
CA LEU A 11 46.01 -23.24 -13.19
C LEU A 11 45.21 -21.96 -13.44
N VAL A 12 44.61 -21.81 -14.62
CA VAL A 12 43.62 -20.75 -14.87
C VAL A 12 42.29 -21.21 -14.27
N ALA A 13 41.92 -20.62 -13.13
CA ALA A 13 40.60 -20.80 -12.55
C ALA A 13 39.58 -20.04 -13.40
N VAL A 14 38.78 -20.77 -14.19
CA VAL A 14 37.59 -20.22 -14.84
C VAL A 14 36.53 -20.05 -13.76
N THR A 15 36.33 -18.81 -13.31
CA THR A 15 35.21 -18.46 -12.43
C THR A 15 33.92 -18.53 -13.23
N LEU A 16 33.16 -19.60 -13.06
CA LEU A 16 31.79 -19.69 -13.54
C LEU A 16 30.95 -18.68 -12.75
N VAL A 17 30.60 -17.54 -13.37
CA VAL A 17 29.57 -16.64 -12.84
C VAL A 17 28.23 -17.31 -13.08
N LEU A 18 27.78 -18.13 -12.13
CA LEU A 18 26.38 -18.52 -12.04
C LEU A 18 25.59 -17.26 -11.67
N GLY A 19 24.99 -16.62 -12.67
CA GLY A 19 23.93 -15.65 -12.41
C GLY A 19 22.85 -16.35 -11.61
N ALA A 20 22.69 -15.97 -10.35
CA ALA A 20 21.55 -16.39 -9.55
C ALA A 20 20.30 -15.87 -10.25
N GLN A 21 19.62 -16.73 -11.01
CA GLN A 21 18.25 -16.47 -11.40
C GLN A 21 17.47 -16.38 -10.09
N ALA A 22 17.08 -15.17 -9.71
CA ALA A 22 16.18 -14.95 -8.60
C ALA A 22 14.94 -15.80 -8.87
N ALA A 23 14.76 -16.87 -8.09
CA ALA A 23 13.56 -17.68 -8.08
C ALA A 23 12.43 -16.90 -7.39
N GLY A 24 12.03 -15.78 -8.01
CA GLY A 24 10.72 -15.20 -7.78
C GLY A 24 9.80 -15.83 -8.81
N GLY A 25 8.86 -16.67 -8.38
CA GLY A 25 7.84 -17.21 -9.27
C GLY A 25 7.25 -16.09 -10.12
N GLY A 26 7.25 -16.27 -11.45
CA GLY A 26 6.79 -15.25 -12.38
C GLY A 26 5.43 -14.71 -11.97
N ALA A 27 5.29 -13.39 -11.93
CA ALA A 27 4.03 -12.79 -11.54
C ALA A 27 3.02 -13.01 -12.67
N GLU A 28 1.88 -13.64 -12.34
CA GLU A 28 0.87 -14.04 -13.33
C GLU A 28 -0.30 -13.05 -13.34
N VAL A 29 -0.77 -12.72 -14.55
CA VAL A 29 -2.03 -12.02 -14.81
C VAL A 29 -2.94 -12.98 -15.57
N THR A 30 -4.09 -13.31 -15.02
CA THR A 30 -5.11 -14.08 -15.75
C THR A 30 -6.02 -13.15 -16.54
N ILE A 31 -6.58 -13.65 -17.64
CA ILE A 31 -7.54 -12.89 -18.47
C ILE A 31 -8.89 -13.63 -18.47
N PRO A 32 -9.67 -13.58 -17.37
CA PRO A 32 -11.04 -14.12 -17.36
C PRO A 32 -12.02 -13.10 -17.96
N GLY A 33 -13.08 -13.56 -18.63
CA GLY A 33 -14.28 -12.76 -18.92
C GLY A 33 -14.07 -11.29 -19.31
N ARG A 34 -13.19 -11.03 -20.28
CA ARG A 34 -12.81 -9.68 -20.75
C ARG A 34 -12.29 -8.71 -19.67
N LEU A 35 -11.45 -9.18 -18.75
CA LEU A 35 -10.69 -8.33 -17.82
C LEU A 35 -9.30 -8.90 -17.55
N TYR A 36 -8.38 -8.06 -17.05
CA TYR A 36 -7.10 -8.51 -16.51
C TYR A 36 -7.20 -8.68 -14.99
N ALA A 37 -6.77 -9.82 -14.46
CA ALA A 37 -6.82 -10.15 -13.03
C ALA A 37 -5.45 -10.64 -12.52
N PRO A 38 -4.76 -9.87 -11.66
CA PRO A 38 -5.16 -8.54 -11.20
C PRO A 38 -5.08 -7.50 -12.32
N GLY A 39 -5.89 -6.43 -12.22
CA GLY A 39 -5.84 -5.32 -13.19
C GLY A 39 -4.62 -4.42 -12.99
N GLU A 40 -4.00 -4.46 -11.81
CA GLU A 40 -2.76 -3.77 -11.51
C GLU A 40 -1.80 -4.75 -10.83
N LEU A 41 -0.54 -4.73 -11.26
CA LEU A 41 0.49 -5.63 -10.74
C LEU A 41 1.78 -4.85 -10.48
N ASP A 42 2.34 -5.02 -9.29
CA ASP A 42 3.65 -4.49 -8.94
C ASP A 42 4.71 -5.58 -9.14
N ALA A 43 5.83 -5.23 -9.77
CA ALA A 43 6.92 -6.12 -10.10
C ALA A 43 8.28 -5.48 -9.82
N LEU A 44 9.32 -6.29 -9.71
CA LEU A 44 10.70 -5.82 -9.65
C LEU A 44 11.30 -5.70 -11.06
N ALA A 45 12.20 -4.74 -11.25
CA ALA A 45 12.99 -4.65 -12.47
C ALA A 45 13.72 -5.98 -12.73
N GLY A 46 13.65 -6.47 -13.97
CA GLY A 46 14.14 -7.78 -14.39
C GLY A 46 13.13 -8.92 -14.24
N GLN A 47 11.96 -8.71 -13.64
CA GLN A 47 10.94 -9.76 -13.55
C GLN A 47 10.19 -9.97 -14.86
N THR A 48 9.86 -11.25 -15.11
CA THR A 48 8.97 -11.68 -16.18
C THR A 48 7.54 -11.78 -15.67
N ILE A 49 6.64 -11.09 -16.36
CA ILE A 49 5.20 -11.17 -16.13
C ILE A 49 4.60 -12.09 -17.19
N THR A 50 3.71 -12.99 -16.77
CA THR A 50 3.01 -13.92 -17.67
C THR A 50 1.53 -13.62 -17.65
N TRP A 51 0.97 -13.31 -18.81
CA TRP A 51 -0.46 -13.23 -19.02
C TRP A 51 -0.97 -14.57 -19.49
N ARG A 52 -2.02 -15.09 -18.85
CA ARG A 52 -2.68 -16.34 -19.22
C ARG A 52 -4.13 -16.06 -19.59
N ASN A 53 -4.49 -16.37 -20.83
CA ASN A 53 -5.87 -16.25 -21.25
C ASN A 53 -6.70 -17.42 -20.70
N THR A 54 -7.56 -17.12 -19.73
CA THR A 54 -8.48 -18.10 -19.11
C THR A 54 -9.93 -17.91 -19.58
N ASP A 55 -10.16 -16.99 -20.52
CA ASP A 55 -11.44 -16.80 -21.20
C ASP A 55 -11.58 -17.76 -22.40
N SER A 56 -12.81 -17.88 -22.90
CA SER A 56 -13.20 -18.57 -24.12
C SER A 56 -12.94 -17.78 -25.41
N LYS A 57 -12.51 -16.52 -25.29
CA LYS A 57 -12.25 -15.59 -26.40
C LYS A 57 -10.78 -15.19 -26.42
N SER A 58 -10.26 -14.86 -27.60
CA SER A 58 -8.91 -14.32 -27.73
C SER A 58 -8.82 -12.91 -27.14
N HIS A 59 -7.65 -12.59 -26.60
CA HIS A 59 -7.30 -11.27 -26.05
C HIS A 59 -5.90 -10.88 -26.48
N THR A 60 -5.55 -9.60 -26.36
CA THR A 60 -4.17 -9.12 -26.52
C THR A 60 -3.71 -8.46 -25.23
N VAL A 61 -2.42 -8.17 -25.13
CA VAL A 61 -1.78 -7.32 -24.13
C VAL A 61 -0.91 -6.35 -24.93
N THR A 62 -1.45 -5.16 -25.17
CA THR A 62 -0.85 -4.16 -26.05
C THR A 62 -0.59 -2.91 -25.23
N GLU A 63 0.67 -2.49 -25.14
CA GLU A 63 1.08 -1.34 -24.35
C GLU A 63 0.61 -0.04 -24.99
N ASP A 64 0.24 0.95 -24.17
CA ASP A 64 -0.43 2.16 -24.64
C ASP A 64 0.50 3.12 -25.42
N ASP A 65 1.82 3.05 -25.19
CA ASP A 65 2.85 3.83 -25.88
C ASP A 65 3.55 3.02 -27.00
N ASP A 66 2.90 1.93 -27.45
CA ASP A 66 3.34 1.03 -28.53
C ASP A 66 4.72 0.37 -28.31
N ALA A 67 5.18 0.26 -27.05
CA ALA A 67 6.47 -0.38 -26.74
C ALA A 67 6.41 -1.92 -26.85
N PHE A 68 5.22 -2.51 -26.83
CA PHE A 68 5.00 -3.94 -27.09
C PHE A 68 3.56 -4.32 -27.41
N ASP A 69 3.43 -5.43 -28.14
CA ASP A 69 2.17 -6.11 -28.38
C ASP A 69 2.37 -7.63 -28.28
N SER A 70 1.48 -8.31 -27.56
CA SER A 70 1.44 -9.77 -27.51
C SER A 70 0.93 -10.41 -28.79
N GLY A 71 0.23 -9.65 -29.64
CA GLY A 71 -0.67 -10.21 -30.64
C GLY A 71 -1.83 -10.97 -29.98
N SER A 72 -2.55 -11.76 -30.78
CA SER A 72 -3.69 -12.56 -30.28
C SER A 72 -3.24 -13.71 -29.39
N ILE A 73 -3.64 -13.66 -28.12
CA ILE A 73 -3.51 -14.74 -27.14
C ILE A 73 -4.79 -15.58 -27.20
N ALA A 74 -4.70 -16.79 -27.76
CA ALA A 74 -5.83 -17.71 -27.85
C ALA A 74 -6.28 -18.23 -26.45
N PRO A 75 -7.52 -18.73 -26.31
CA PRO A 75 -7.99 -19.39 -25.09
C PRO A 75 -6.99 -20.46 -24.58
N GLY A 76 -6.63 -20.38 -23.30
CA GLY A 76 -5.68 -21.29 -22.65
C GLY A 76 -4.20 -20.97 -22.90
N SER A 77 -3.87 -20.09 -23.86
CA SER A 77 -2.49 -19.69 -24.18
C SER A 77 -1.96 -18.61 -23.25
N THR A 78 -0.64 -18.41 -23.30
CA THR A 78 0.08 -17.43 -22.50
C THR A 78 0.92 -16.48 -23.36
N PHE A 79 1.18 -15.29 -22.81
CA PHE A 79 2.18 -14.35 -23.29
C PHE A 79 3.06 -13.94 -22.11
N SER A 80 4.36 -13.79 -22.31
CA SER A 80 5.28 -13.38 -21.25
C SER A 80 6.16 -12.22 -21.70
N ARG A 81 6.41 -11.27 -20.78
CA ARG A 81 7.31 -10.14 -21.01
C ARG A 81 8.17 -9.86 -19.79
N THR A 82 9.46 -9.67 -20.00
CA THR A 82 10.42 -9.21 -18.99
C THR A 82 10.53 -7.70 -19.02
N PHE A 83 10.43 -7.06 -17.86
CA PHE A 83 10.55 -5.60 -17.72
C PHE A 83 11.91 -5.24 -17.12
N ALA A 84 12.87 -4.82 -17.95
CA ALA A 84 14.24 -4.55 -17.51
C ALA A 84 14.38 -3.26 -16.69
N SER A 85 13.47 -2.30 -16.87
CA SER A 85 13.56 -0.97 -16.26
C SER A 85 12.35 -0.67 -15.38
N THR A 86 12.60 0.09 -14.32
CA THR A 86 11.53 0.64 -13.48
C THR A 86 10.64 1.57 -14.29
N GLY A 87 9.33 1.54 -14.04
CA GLY A 87 8.37 2.36 -14.78
C GLY A 87 6.93 1.98 -14.48
N THR A 88 5.99 2.71 -15.05
CA THR A 88 4.58 2.32 -15.09
C THR A 88 4.23 2.04 -16.54
N PHE A 89 3.76 0.83 -16.82
CA PHE A 89 3.43 0.36 -18.16
C PHE A 89 1.93 0.10 -18.18
N THR A 90 1.18 0.97 -18.86
CA THR A 90 -0.26 0.80 -19.06
C THR A 90 -0.50 0.07 -20.37
N TYR A 91 -1.47 -0.83 -20.38
CA TYR A 91 -1.76 -1.65 -21.54
C TYR A 91 -3.26 -1.91 -21.67
N HIS A 92 -3.68 -2.26 -22.87
CA HIS A 92 -5.07 -2.54 -23.21
C HIS A 92 -5.19 -3.78 -24.09
N CYS A 93 -6.43 -4.25 -24.27
CA CYS A 93 -6.76 -5.27 -25.27
C CYS A 93 -7.28 -4.56 -26.53
N THR A 94 -6.68 -4.83 -27.68
CA THR A 94 -7.09 -4.19 -28.96
C THR A 94 -8.47 -4.68 -29.44
N ILE A 95 -8.89 -5.87 -28.99
CA ILE A 95 -10.19 -6.49 -29.32
C ILE A 95 -11.32 -5.89 -28.47
N HIS A 96 -11.06 -5.60 -27.19
CA HIS A 96 -12.06 -5.16 -26.22
C HIS A 96 -11.64 -3.84 -25.56
N ARG A 97 -12.15 -2.71 -26.08
CA ARG A 97 -11.72 -1.34 -25.70
C ARG A 97 -11.80 -1.01 -24.20
N SER A 98 -12.63 -1.71 -23.43
CA SER A 98 -12.77 -1.48 -21.98
C SER A 98 -11.69 -2.17 -21.13
N MET A 99 -10.95 -3.12 -21.70
CA MET A 99 -9.92 -3.86 -20.97
C MET A 99 -8.66 -3.03 -20.85
N ARG A 100 -8.27 -2.72 -19.61
CA ARG A 100 -7.04 -2.00 -19.29
C ARG A 100 -6.35 -2.64 -18.10
N GLY A 101 -5.03 -2.66 -18.13
CA GLY A 101 -4.20 -3.12 -17.04
C GLY A 101 -2.97 -2.24 -16.85
N VAL A 102 -2.31 -2.43 -15.71
CA VAL A 102 -1.11 -1.68 -15.33
C VAL A 102 -0.07 -2.62 -14.75
N VAL A 103 1.17 -2.55 -15.24
CA VAL A 103 2.34 -3.12 -14.54
C VAL A 103 3.18 -1.97 -14.01
N ARG A 104 3.46 -1.95 -12.70
CA ARG A 104 4.38 -1.01 -12.07
C ARG A 104 5.65 -1.73 -11.68
N VAL A 105 6.77 -1.27 -12.21
CA VAL A 105 8.07 -1.91 -12.02
C VAL A 105 8.92 -1.04 -11.10
N TYR A 106 9.38 -1.62 -10.01
CA TYR A 106 10.15 -0.97 -8.96
C TYR A 106 11.53 -1.61 -8.80
N SER A 107 12.46 -0.90 -8.19
CA SER A 107 13.75 -1.48 -7.79
C SER A 107 13.67 -2.17 -6.42
N VAL A 108 12.75 -1.73 -5.55
CA VAL A 108 12.31 -2.43 -4.33
C VAL A 108 10.82 -2.21 -4.17
N ILE A 109 10.06 -3.26 -3.86
CA ILE A 109 8.62 -3.13 -3.56
C ILE A 109 8.44 -2.97 -2.06
N LEU A 110 7.73 -1.93 -1.65
CA LEU A 110 7.22 -1.76 -0.28
C LEU A 110 5.70 -1.60 -0.36
N THR A 111 4.97 -2.64 0.01
CA THR A 111 3.53 -2.74 -0.19
C THR A 111 2.76 -1.89 0.83
N ARG A 112 1.84 -1.08 0.32
CA ARG A 112 0.92 -0.30 1.16
C ARG A 112 -0.08 -1.21 1.88
N PRO A 113 -0.30 -1.05 3.20
CA PRO A 113 -1.38 -1.74 3.87
C PRO A 113 -2.76 -1.27 3.33
N PRO A 114 -3.75 -2.17 3.20
CA PRO A 114 -4.99 -1.90 2.46
C PRO A 114 -5.90 -0.83 3.09
N ARG A 115 -5.65 -0.45 4.35
CA ARG A 115 -6.46 0.53 5.09
C ARG A 115 -5.58 1.43 5.95
N ALA A 116 -6.11 2.59 6.32
CA ALA A 116 -5.51 3.43 7.35
C ALA A 116 -5.38 2.64 8.66
N LEU A 117 -4.25 2.84 9.34
CA LEU A 117 -3.86 2.00 10.46
C LEU A 117 -4.47 2.55 11.75
N PRO A 118 -5.04 1.69 12.62
CA PRO A 118 -5.36 2.11 13.98
C PRO A 118 -4.08 2.50 14.73
N PRO A 119 -4.16 3.40 15.72
CA PRO A 119 -2.97 3.93 16.39
C PRO A 119 -2.31 2.89 17.28
N ALA A 120 -0.97 2.88 17.30
CA ALA A 120 -0.14 2.02 18.16
C ALA A 120 -0.36 0.50 17.96
N TRP A 121 -1.17 0.12 16.99
CA TRP A 121 -1.31 -1.27 16.56
C TRP A 121 -0.02 -1.71 15.87
N ALA A 122 0.38 -2.94 16.15
CA ALA A 122 1.46 -3.57 15.40
C ALA A 122 0.97 -3.80 13.96
N VAL A 123 1.74 -3.33 13.00
CA VAL A 123 1.50 -3.54 11.58
C VAL A 123 2.73 -4.16 10.96
N SER A 124 2.51 -5.04 9.98
CA SER A 124 3.57 -5.61 9.17
C SER A 124 3.61 -4.88 7.84
N LEU A 125 4.63 -4.06 7.62
CA LEU A 125 4.92 -3.55 6.28
C LEU A 125 5.67 -4.64 5.53
N ARG A 126 5.14 -5.05 4.39
CA ARG A 126 5.70 -6.14 3.58
C ARG A 126 6.27 -5.59 2.29
N GLY A 127 7.16 -6.35 1.67
CA GLY A 127 7.75 -5.96 0.41
C GLY A 127 8.57 -7.07 -0.20
N VAL A 128 9.18 -6.76 -1.34
CA VAL A 128 10.06 -7.67 -2.08
C VAL A 128 11.35 -6.92 -2.44
N SER A 129 12.47 -7.53 -2.09
CA SER A 129 13.83 -7.07 -2.39
C SER A 129 14.33 -7.70 -3.69
N PRO A 130 15.08 -6.97 -4.53
CA PRO A 130 15.75 -7.54 -5.70
C PRO A 130 16.95 -8.43 -5.31
N VAL A 131 17.38 -8.39 -4.05
CA VAL A 131 18.49 -9.19 -3.53
C VAL A 131 17.96 -10.15 -2.46
N PRO A 132 17.65 -11.42 -2.83
CA PRO A 132 17.31 -12.46 -1.87
C PRO A 132 18.45 -12.68 -0.85
N GLY A 133 18.11 -12.88 0.42
CA GLY A 133 19.10 -12.99 1.49
C GLY A 133 19.84 -11.69 1.84
N GLY A 134 19.58 -10.59 1.11
CA GLY A 134 20.21 -9.30 1.34
C GLY A 134 19.59 -8.52 2.51
N ALA A 135 20.36 -7.61 3.09
CA ALA A 135 19.86 -6.68 4.11
C ALA A 135 18.87 -5.68 3.49
N VAL A 136 17.74 -5.47 4.18
CA VAL A 136 16.73 -4.47 3.83
C VAL A 136 16.58 -3.51 5.01
N VAL A 137 16.67 -2.21 4.72
CA VAL A 137 16.58 -1.14 5.70
C VAL A 137 15.28 -0.38 5.48
N LEU A 138 14.47 -0.20 6.51
CA LEU A 138 13.34 0.71 6.50
C LEU A 138 13.78 2.06 7.05
N GLU A 139 13.55 3.12 6.29
CA GLU A 139 13.80 4.49 6.71
C GLU A 139 12.51 5.27 6.86
N ARG A 140 12.46 6.16 7.85
CA ARG A 140 11.51 7.27 7.90
C ARG A 140 12.10 8.42 7.11
N VAL A 141 11.38 8.94 6.13
CA VAL A 141 11.81 10.09 5.33
C VAL A 141 12.02 11.29 6.26
N GLY A 142 13.23 11.85 6.26
CA GLY A 142 13.65 12.94 7.15
C GLY A 142 14.00 12.52 8.59
N GLY A 143 13.94 11.23 8.93
CA GLY A 143 14.19 10.71 10.28
C GLY A 143 15.19 9.55 10.37
N GLY A 144 15.74 9.10 9.24
CA GLY A 144 16.76 8.03 9.19
C GLY A 144 16.20 6.61 9.35
N THR A 145 17.09 5.68 9.69
CA THR A 145 16.77 4.25 9.85
C THR A 145 15.80 4.01 11.01
N VAL A 146 14.76 3.24 10.73
CA VAL A 146 13.71 2.84 11.70
C VAL A 146 13.85 1.38 12.07
N ALA A 147 14.15 0.52 11.10
CA ALA A 147 14.30 -0.91 11.30
C ALA A 147 15.18 -1.51 10.20
N GLN A 148 15.71 -2.70 10.47
CA GLN A 148 16.45 -3.50 9.50
C GLN A 148 15.99 -4.95 9.58
N THR A 149 16.04 -5.65 8.45
CA THR A 149 15.72 -7.08 8.34
C THR A 149 16.54 -7.69 7.21
N THR A 150 16.42 -8.99 7.01
CA THR A 150 17.03 -9.71 5.89
C THR A 150 15.91 -10.26 5.01
N ALA A 151 16.02 -10.06 3.70
CA ALA A 151 15.08 -10.64 2.75
C ALA A 151 15.19 -12.17 2.76
N ALA A 152 14.05 -12.86 2.64
CA ALA A 152 14.02 -14.31 2.50
C ALA A 152 14.59 -14.75 1.14
N ALA A 153 14.66 -16.07 0.93
CA ALA A 153 15.19 -16.67 -0.30
C ALA A 153 14.37 -16.33 -1.56
N ASP A 154 13.09 -15.98 -1.40
CA ASP A 154 12.21 -15.48 -2.46
C ASP A 154 12.24 -13.94 -2.60
N GLY A 155 13.13 -13.28 -1.85
CA GLY A 155 13.23 -11.82 -1.80
C GLY A 155 12.20 -11.13 -0.90
N SER A 156 11.22 -11.86 -0.35
CA SER A 156 10.20 -11.26 0.51
C SER A 156 10.79 -10.75 1.83
N PHE A 157 10.25 -9.65 2.35
CA PHE A 157 10.64 -9.13 3.66
C PHE A 157 9.45 -8.51 4.39
N ALA A 158 9.58 -8.34 5.71
CA ALA A 158 8.60 -7.65 6.52
C ALA A 158 9.22 -6.85 7.67
N PHE A 159 8.63 -5.69 7.97
CA PHE A 159 8.95 -4.86 9.12
C PHE A 159 7.77 -4.78 10.07
N GLY A 160 7.99 -5.04 11.35
CA GLY A 160 7.02 -4.75 12.41
C GLY A 160 7.12 -3.28 12.83
N LEU A 161 6.01 -2.54 12.75
CA LEU A 161 5.92 -1.15 13.18
C LEU A 161 4.73 -0.91 14.10
N ARG A 162 4.81 0.11 14.94
CA ARG A 162 3.70 0.63 15.75
C ARG A 162 3.51 2.13 15.50
N PRO A 163 2.97 2.52 14.34
CA PRO A 163 2.82 3.93 14.01
C PRO A 163 1.82 4.59 14.96
N SER A 164 2.26 5.66 15.62
CA SER A 164 1.42 6.54 16.43
C SER A 164 1.10 7.86 15.72
N GLN A 165 1.71 8.13 14.57
CA GLN A 165 1.44 9.32 13.76
C GLN A 165 1.69 8.98 12.28
N PRO A 166 1.08 9.71 11.33
CA PRO A 166 1.40 9.59 9.94
C PRO A 166 2.87 9.83 9.66
N ALA A 167 3.38 9.12 8.67
CA ALA A 167 4.75 9.27 8.25
C ALA A 167 4.94 8.77 6.83
N ALA A 168 6.04 9.22 6.23
CA ALA A 168 6.56 8.68 5.00
C ALA A 168 7.70 7.71 5.32
N TYR A 169 7.64 6.52 4.72
CA TYR A 169 8.67 5.50 4.81
C TYR A 169 9.17 5.11 3.44
N ARG A 170 10.39 4.58 3.36
CA ARG A 170 10.93 3.90 2.17
C ARG A 170 11.82 2.76 2.60
N ALA A 171 11.87 1.69 1.81
CA ALA A 171 12.79 0.59 2.01
C ALA A 171 14.01 0.76 1.11
N ARG A 172 15.18 0.36 1.60
CA ARG A 172 16.42 0.25 0.84
C ARG A 172 16.93 -1.18 0.87
N ALA A 173 17.33 -1.70 -0.28
CA ALA A 173 18.07 -2.95 -0.40
C ALA A 173 19.28 -2.71 -1.32
N ALA A 174 20.49 -2.95 -0.82
CA ALA A 174 21.72 -2.48 -1.46
C ALA A 174 21.63 -0.97 -1.81
N ASP A 175 21.79 -0.62 -3.09
CA ASP A 175 21.70 0.76 -3.61
C ASP A 175 20.30 1.12 -4.15
N ALA A 176 19.37 0.16 -4.14
CA ALA A 176 18.01 0.32 -4.64
C ALA A 176 17.04 0.81 -3.56
N TRP A 177 16.08 1.63 -3.96
CA TRP A 177 15.08 2.23 -3.09
C TRP A 177 13.66 1.93 -3.55
N SER A 178 12.77 1.66 -2.60
CA SER A 178 11.34 1.68 -2.89
C SER A 178 10.86 3.12 -3.12
N PRO A 179 9.72 3.31 -3.81
CA PRO A 179 8.97 4.55 -3.70
C PRO A 179 8.65 4.90 -2.24
N VAL A 180 8.36 6.17 -2.00
CA VAL A 180 7.92 6.64 -0.68
C VAL A 180 6.51 6.15 -0.38
N LEU A 181 6.38 5.32 0.64
CA LEU A 181 5.12 4.86 1.21
C LEU A 181 4.65 5.82 2.31
N ARG A 182 3.55 6.54 2.07
CA ARG A 182 2.91 7.38 3.09
C ARG A 182 1.88 6.55 3.88
N LEU A 183 2.12 6.37 5.17
CA LEU A 183 1.19 5.73 6.08
C LEU A 183 0.33 6.76 6.77
N SER A 184 -0.99 6.59 6.62
CA SER A 184 -1.99 7.33 7.38
C SER A 184 -2.41 6.55 8.61
N VAL A 185 -2.49 7.25 9.74
CA VAL A 185 -3.05 6.73 10.98
C VAL A 185 -4.46 7.27 11.14
N LYS A 186 -5.39 6.42 11.58
CA LYS A 186 -6.75 6.81 11.96
C LYS A 186 -6.82 6.99 13.48
N PRO A 187 -7.13 8.18 14.02
CA PRO A 187 -7.18 8.36 15.46
C PRO A 187 -8.41 7.66 16.06
N ASN A 188 -8.28 7.16 17.28
CA ASN A 188 -9.43 6.78 18.09
C ASN A 188 -10.13 8.03 18.59
N VAL A 189 -11.45 8.10 18.40
CA VAL A 189 -12.29 9.21 18.85
C VAL A 189 -13.15 8.72 20.01
N ALA A 190 -12.77 9.13 21.23
CA ALA A 190 -13.52 8.85 22.44
C ALA A 190 -14.58 9.92 22.64
N VAL A 191 -15.78 9.49 23.06
CA VAL A 191 -16.93 10.37 23.23
C VAL A 191 -17.66 10.03 24.53
N THR A 192 -17.92 11.06 25.33
CA THR A 192 -18.74 11.01 26.54
C THR A 192 -19.89 11.99 26.39
N VAL A 193 -21.09 11.59 26.83
CA VAL A 193 -22.29 12.43 26.75
C VAL A 193 -22.78 12.71 28.17
N SER A 194 -23.04 13.99 28.48
CA SER A 194 -23.67 14.43 29.73
C SER A 194 -24.75 15.45 29.42
N GLY A 195 -26.01 15.06 29.59
CA GLY A 195 -27.16 15.83 29.11
C GLY A 195 -27.07 16.07 27.61
N ARG A 196 -27.08 17.34 27.20
CA ARG A 196 -26.88 17.75 25.80
C ARG A 196 -25.42 17.99 25.43
N SER A 197 -24.50 17.87 26.37
CA SER A 197 -23.07 18.11 26.13
C SER A 197 -22.39 16.83 25.64
N VAL A 198 -21.58 16.95 24.59
CA VAL A 198 -20.77 15.87 24.04
C VAL A 198 -19.31 16.27 24.16
N SER A 199 -18.60 15.60 25.06
CA SER A 199 -17.17 15.74 25.19
C SER A 199 -16.46 14.75 24.28
N VAL A 200 -15.51 15.27 23.51
CA VAL A 200 -14.73 14.53 22.51
C VAL A 200 -13.27 14.58 22.91
N SER A 201 -12.57 13.46 22.80
CA SER A 201 -11.11 13.42 22.83
C SER A 201 -10.55 12.46 21.78
N THR A 202 -9.29 12.66 21.39
CA THR A 202 -8.62 11.75 20.45
C THR A 202 -7.37 11.13 21.05
N ALA A 203 -7.15 9.87 20.70
CA ALA A 203 -5.88 9.19 20.89
C ALA A 203 -5.41 8.67 19.53
N PRO A 204 -4.25 9.10 19.02
CA PRO A 204 -3.29 10.04 19.60
C PRO A 204 -3.83 11.49 19.58
N ALA A 205 -3.10 12.40 20.22
CA ALA A 205 -3.46 13.82 20.28
C ALA A 205 -3.52 14.43 18.86
N ARG A 206 -4.60 15.18 18.58
CA ARG A 206 -4.94 15.79 17.28
C ARG A 206 -5.33 17.26 17.44
N ALA A 207 -4.61 18.00 18.28
CA ALA A 207 -4.83 19.43 18.52
C ALA A 207 -5.05 20.22 17.22
N GLY A 208 -6.02 21.14 17.24
CA GLY A 208 -6.37 21.97 16.09
C GLY A 208 -7.14 21.24 14.99
N SER A 209 -7.48 19.96 15.13
CA SER A 209 -8.31 19.26 14.14
C SER A 209 -9.77 19.67 14.26
N ARG A 210 -10.45 19.80 13.11
CA ARG A 210 -11.88 20.07 13.05
C ARG A 210 -12.68 18.86 13.53
N VAL A 211 -13.70 19.12 14.33
CA VAL A 211 -14.63 18.13 14.89
C VAL A 211 -16.03 18.47 14.40
N LEU A 212 -16.74 17.48 13.88
CA LEU A 212 -18.10 17.60 13.36
C LEU A 212 -18.99 16.67 14.16
N LEU A 213 -20.01 17.24 14.82
CA LEU A 213 -21.12 16.47 15.34
C LEU A 213 -22.10 16.25 14.20
N GLN A 214 -22.34 14.99 13.86
CA GLN A 214 -23.26 14.60 12.81
C GLN A 214 -24.42 13.82 13.38
N ILE A 215 -25.62 14.06 12.86
CA ILE A 215 -26.80 13.23 13.11
C ILE A 215 -27.18 12.47 11.85
N TYR A 216 -27.69 11.26 12.02
CA TYR A 216 -28.19 10.48 10.90
C TYR A 216 -29.57 11.01 10.48
N ASP A 217 -29.66 11.46 9.24
CA ASP A 217 -30.90 11.82 8.58
C ASP A 217 -31.46 10.59 7.85
N ARG A 218 -32.58 10.09 8.37
CA ARG A 218 -33.24 8.88 7.86
C ARG A 218 -33.90 9.07 6.48
N TYR A 219 -34.12 10.30 6.04
CA TYR A 219 -34.74 10.61 4.75
C TYR A 219 -33.69 10.77 3.65
N ARG A 220 -32.50 11.26 4.02
CA ARG A 220 -31.34 11.36 3.11
C ARG A 220 -30.45 10.13 3.12
N PHE A 221 -30.69 9.21 4.05
CA PHE A 221 -29.84 8.05 4.32
C PHE A 221 -28.38 8.43 4.59
N ASP A 222 -28.15 9.62 5.14
CA ASP A 222 -26.83 10.23 5.27
C ASP A 222 -26.63 10.95 6.61
N TRP A 223 -25.38 11.27 6.93
CA TRP A 223 -24.96 11.97 8.13
C TRP A 223 -24.85 13.48 7.88
N VAL A 224 -25.70 14.26 8.55
CA VAL A 224 -25.72 15.72 8.44
C VAL A 224 -24.99 16.33 9.62
N THR A 225 -24.04 17.23 9.34
CA THR A 225 -23.35 18.02 10.35
C THR A 225 -24.32 19.03 10.98
N VAL A 226 -24.46 18.98 12.30
CA VAL A 226 -25.33 19.90 13.06
C VAL A 226 -24.55 20.85 13.95
N GLU A 227 -23.31 20.51 14.29
CA GLU A 227 -22.42 21.39 15.02
C GLU A 227 -20.97 21.10 14.64
N THR A 228 -20.13 22.12 14.73
CA THR A 228 -18.69 22.00 14.47
C THR A 228 -17.89 22.64 15.59
N GLY A 229 -16.70 22.12 15.82
CA GLY A 229 -15.73 22.69 16.74
C GLY A 229 -14.31 22.32 16.32
N THR A 230 -13.36 22.64 17.19
CA THR A 230 -11.94 22.37 16.97
C THR A 230 -11.37 21.76 18.24
N LEU A 231 -10.53 20.74 18.10
CA LEU A 231 -9.82 20.15 19.23
C LEU A 231 -8.84 21.18 19.82
N SER A 232 -8.90 21.36 21.14
CA SER A 232 -7.96 22.17 21.90
C SER A 232 -6.53 21.61 21.83
N PRO A 233 -5.50 22.33 22.34
CA PRO A 233 -4.16 21.78 22.51
C PRO A 233 -4.12 20.46 23.29
N ALA A 234 -5.02 20.27 24.26
CA ALA A 234 -5.20 19.02 25.00
C ALA A 234 -5.96 17.93 24.20
N SER A 235 -6.22 18.15 22.91
CA SER A 235 -6.98 17.28 22.01
C SER A 235 -8.37 16.94 22.53
N ARG A 236 -9.07 17.96 23.06
CA ARG A 236 -10.45 17.85 23.54
C ARG A 236 -11.33 18.89 22.88
N ALA A 237 -12.60 18.56 22.67
CA ALA A 237 -13.64 19.51 22.29
C ALA A 237 -14.93 19.18 23.01
N THR A 238 -15.81 20.17 23.13
CA THR A 238 -17.18 19.98 23.61
C THR A 238 -18.12 20.53 22.56
N LEU A 239 -19.11 19.74 22.18
CA LEU A 239 -20.17 20.08 21.22
C LEU A 239 -21.54 19.90 21.90
N ARG A 240 -22.59 20.53 21.36
CA ARG A 240 -23.95 20.41 21.89
C ARG A 240 -24.85 19.57 20.98
N LEU A 241 -25.62 18.68 21.60
CA LEU A 241 -26.62 17.88 20.92
C LEU A 241 -27.91 18.67 20.72
N PRO A 242 -28.58 18.48 19.57
CA PRO A 242 -29.98 18.87 19.45
C PRO A 242 -30.84 18.03 20.41
N SER A 243 -32.04 18.52 20.72
CA SER A 243 -32.99 17.78 21.56
C SER A 243 -33.64 16.63 20.79
N GLY A 244 -34.23 15.67 21.52
CA GLY A 244 -34.97 14.56 20.94
C GLY A 244 -34.20 13.24 20.86
N SER A 245 -34.79 12.29 20.11
CA SER A 245 -34.18 10.98 19.86
C SER A 245 -33.40 11.03 18.56
N LEU A 246 -32.13 10.65 18.59
CA LEU A 246 -31.23 10.79 17.46
C LEU A 246 -30.14 9.72 17.46
N ARG A 247 -29.65 9.41 16.26
CA ARG A 247 -28.39 8.69 16.08
C ARG A 247 -27.32 9.73 15.76
N ALA A 248 -26.32 9.86 16.62
CA ALA A 248 -25.23 10.82 16.44
C ALA A 248 -23.89 10.12 16.28
N ARG A 249 -22.93 10.80 15.64
CA ARG A 249 -21.53 10.43 15.67
C ARG A 249 -20.65 11.68 15.66
N ILE A 250 -19.41 11.49 16.05
CA ILE A 250 -18.37 12.50 15.90
C ILE A 250 -17.45 12.09 14.76
N LEU A 251 -17.19 13.03 13.86
CA LEU A 251 -16.15 12.97 12.85
C LEU A 251 -15.05 13.97 13.20
N VAL A 252 -13.82 13.50 13.35
CA VAL A 252 -12.62 14.34 13.43
C VAL A 252 -11.94 14.28 12.07
N SER A 253 -11.92 15.40 11.36
CA SER A 253 -11.40 15.47 9.99
C SER A 253 -9.90 15.17 9.93
N GLY A 254 -9.51 14.35 8.96
CA GLY A 254 -8.13 14.10 8.58
C GLY A 254 -7.46 15.37 8.05
N ARG A 255 -6.19 15.55 8.43
CA ARG A 255 -5.28 16.59 7.91
C ARG A 255 -3.85 16.15 8.15
N ASP A 256 -2.91 16.64 7.36
CA ASP A 256 -1.47 16.38 7.51
C ASP A 256 -1.14 14.86 7.51
N GLY A 257 -1.75 14.13 6.57
CA GLY A 257 -1.55 12.69 6.39
C GLY A 257 -2.38 11.78 7.32
N TRP A 258 -3.15 12.34 8.25
CA TRP A 258 -4.08 11.56 9.07
C TRP A 258 -5.35 11.20 8.30
N ALA A 259 -5.87 10.01 8.56
CA ALA A 259 -7.21 9.62 8.11
C ALA A 259 -8.29 10.18 9.05
N ASP A 260 -9.52 10.23 8.56
CA ASP A 260 -10.69 10.63 9.35
C ASP A 260 -10.89 9.72 10.57
N GLY A 261 -10.99 10.34 11.74
CA GLY A 261 -11.40 9.70 12.98
C GLY A 261 -12.92 9.71 13.08
N VAL A 262 -13.54 8.55 13.28
CA VAL A 262 -15.00 8.48 13.47
C VAL A 262 -15.27 7.74 14.77
N SER A 263 -16.08 8.32 15.64
CA SER A 263 -16.52 7.65 16.87
C SER A 263 -17.45 6.48 16.55
N ARG A 264 -17.73 5.65 17.55
CA ARG A 264 -18.93 4.79 17.49
C ARG A 264 -20.19 5.64 17.30
N THR A 265 -21.23 5.03 16.75
CA THR A 265 -22.56 5.66 16.71
C THR A 265 -23.15 5.71 18.11
N LEU A 266 -23.68 6.87 18.49
CA LEU A 266 -24.38 7.13 19.73
C LEU A 266 -25.89 7.04 19.45
N LEU A 267 -26.60 6.22 20.22
CA LEU A 267 -28.05 6.16 20.21
C LEU A 267 -28.55 6.91 21.43
N LEU A 268 -29.20 8.05 21.23
CA LEU A 268 -29.52 8.98 22.31
C LEU A 268 -31.02 9.30 22.33
N ARG A 269 -31.56 9.47 23.54
CA ARG A 269 -32.92 9.95 23.78
C ARG A 269 -32.85 11.07 24.80
N LEU A 270 -32.88 12.31 24.32
CA LEU A 270 -32.76 13.49 25.15
C LEU A 270 -34.12 14.14 25.41
N PRO A 271 -34.37 14.69 26.61
CA PRO A 271 -35.59 15.43 26.90
C PRO A 271 -35.81 16.54 25.88
N ARG A 272 -37.05 16.69 25.40
CA ARG A 272 -37.46 17.90 24.68
C ARG A 272 -37.65 19.02 25.71
N GLN A 273 -37.22 20.23 25.38
CA GLN A 273 -37.56 21.38 26.21
C GLN A 273 -39.08 21.53 26.21
N ARG A 274 -39.64 21.75 27.41
CA ARG A 274 -41.03 22.18 27.58
C ARG A 274 -41.18 23.62 27.11
#